data_AF-A0A4Z0EMA4-F1
#
_entry.id   AF-A0A4Z0EMA4-F1
#
_cell.length_a   1.000
_cell.length_b   1.000
_cell.length_c   1.000
_cell.angle_alpha   90.00
_cell.angle_beta   90.00
_cell.angle_gamma   90.00
#
_symmetry.space_group_name_H-M   'P 1'
#
loop_
_entity.id
_entity.type
_entity.pdbx_description
1 polymer ?
#
loop_
_entity_poly.entity_id
_entity_poly.type
_entity_poly.pdbx_seq_one_letter_code
_entity_poly.pdbx_strand_id
1 'polypeptide(L)'
;MPPSPDPTPICIPYAQATPHQICLVLAYSMAALPEHFPTLSFGAWADVLLQLKPDVWVAGDAVYLDDEDLQHLTQRLAAFSELPELDPPISPDRAAYVFKRLFNYQDEALEALPDMAANPLAYGSRVFTLVTNLALGNSVVDELFHATHRGPQGRPGRVDPALARATAHEQVRELRRARGEMGYS
;
A
#
# COMPACT_ATOMS: atom_id res chain seq x y z
N MET A 1 25.54 21.91 34.78
CA MET A 1 26.07 21.46 33.48
C MET A 1 25.00 21.71 32.44
N PRO A 2 25.25 22.53 31.41
CA PRO A 2 24.40 22.55 30.22
C PRO A 2 24.47 21.17 29.53
N PRO A 3 23.38 20.64 28.97
CA PRO A 3 23.44 19.42 28.16
C PRO A 3 24.36 19.67 26.96
N SER A 4 25.26 18.72 26.67
CA SER A 4 26.01 18.74 25.41
C SER A 4 25.01 18.82 24.25
N PRO A 5 25.28 19.63 23.21
CA PRO A 5 24.46 19.62 22.01
C PRO A 5 24.46 18.22 21.42
N ASP A 6 23.28 17.71 21.06
CA ASP A 6 23.17 16.44 20.35
C ASP A 6 24.00 16.50 19.06
N PRO A 7 24.77 15.44 18.74
CA PRO A 7 25.60 15.42 17.55
C PRO A 7 24.71 15.59 16.32
N THR A 8 25.02 16.59 15.49
CA THR A 8 24.31 16.83 14.23
C THR A 8 24.51 15.64 13.30
N PRO A 9 23.44 15.00 12.79
CA PRO A 9 23.57 13.90 11.86
C PRO A 9 24.29 14.31 10.57
N ILE A 10 25.19 13.47 10.09
CA ILE A 10 25.90 13.64 8.83
C ILE A 10 25.46 12.53 7.88
N CYS A 11 25.01 12.92 6.69
CA CYS A 11 24.70 12.00 5.61
C CYS A 11 25.98 11.70 4.79
N ILE A 12 26.32 10.41 4.67
CA ILE A 12 27.48 9.92 3.96
C ILE A 12 26.99 9.07 2.79
N PRO A 13 27.30 9.43 1.53
CA PRO A 13 26.92 8.61 0.40
C PRO A 13 27.47 7.19 0.51
N TYR A 14 26.68 6.17 0.12
CA TYR A 14 27.09 4.76 0.25
C TYR A 14 28.49 4.46 -0.30
N ALA A 15 28.84 5.07 -1.45
CA ALA A 15 30.13 4.90 -2.10
C ALA A 15 31.33 5.43 -1.28
N GLN A 16 31.07 6.28 -0.28
CA GLN A 16 32.05 6.90 0.61
C GLN A 16 32.00 6.29 2.01
N ALA A 17 31.01 5.44 2.32
CA ALA A 17 30.89 4.77 3.59
C ALA A 17 32.01 3.72 3.75
N THR A 18 32.58 3.67 4.95
CA THR A 18 33.59 2.67 5.30
C THR A 18 32.94 1.29 5.47
N PRO A 19 33.69 0.18 5.29
CA PRO A 19 33.17 -1.16 5.55
C PRO A 19 32.58 -1.31 6.97
N HIS A 20 33.17 -0.64 7.96
CA HIS A 20 32.65 -0.64 9.32
C HIS A 20 31.28 0.02 9.42
N GLN A 21 31.09 1.19 8.80
CA GLN A 21 29.79 1.88 8.75
C GLN A 21 28.73 1.04 8.03
N ILE A 22 29.09 0.39 6.92
CA ILE A 22 28.18 -0.53 6.21
C ILE A 22 27.75 -1.69 7.11
N CYS A 23 28.66 -2.30 7.87
CA CYS A 23 28.30 -3.33 8.84
C CYS A 23 27.36 -2.82 9.93
N LEU A 24 27.57 -1.60 10.43
CA LEU A 24 26.71 -0.99 11.45
C LEU A 24 25.31 -0.66 10.90
N VAL A 25 25.20 -0.12 9.68
CA VAL A 25 23.92 0.09 8.98
C VAL A 25 23.15 -1.21 8.84
N LEU A 26 23.84 -2.29 8.47
CA LEU A 26 23.21 -3.57 8.26
C LEU A 26 22.73 -4.18 9.59
N ALA A 27 23.53 -4.09 10.65
CA ALA A 27 23.11 -4.49 11.99
C ALA A 27 21.92 -3.65 12.49
N TYR A 28 21.93 -2.34 12.27
CA TYR A 28 20.82 -1.45 12.56
C TYR A 28 19.55 -1.88 11.81
N SER A 29 19.65 -2.14 10.51
CA SER A 29 18.51 -2.52 9.66
C SER A 29 17.86 -3.84 10.11
N MET A 30 18.68 -4.83 10.45
CA MET A 30 18.21 -6.12 10.97
C MET A 30 17.52 -5.96 12.35
N ALA A 31 18.05 -5.07 13.20
CA ALA A 31 17.47 -4.78 14.51
C ALA A 31 16.21 -3.92 14.44
N ALA A 32 16.04 -3.12 13.38
CA ALA A 32 14.86 -2.30 13.14
C ALA A 32 13.67 -3.11 12.58
N LEU A 33 13.93 -4.25 11.95
CA LEU A 33 12.91 -5.09 11.28
C LEU A 33 12.90 -6.56 11.77
N PRO A 34 13.04 -6.83 13.08
CA PRO A 34 13.27 -8.19 13.58
C PRO A 34 12.04 -9.10 13.42
N GLU A 35 10.83 -8.52 13.44
CA GLU A 35 9.57 -9.26 13.31
C GLU A 35 9.23 -9.61 11.86
N HIS A 36 9.77 -8.88 10.89
CA HIS A 36 9.40 -9.05 9.47
C HIS A 36 10.22 -10.11 8.74
N PHE A 37 11.49 -10.29 9.11
CA PHE A 37 12.40 -11.15 8.32
C PHE A 37 13.26 -12.09 9.19
N PRO A 38 12.66 -12.90 10.09
CA PRO A 38 13.42 -13.72 11.03
C PRO A 38 14.24 -14.84 10.37
N THR A 39 13.89 -15.21 9.12
CA THR A 39 14.52 -16.31 8.39
C THR A 39 15.55 -15.86 7.35
N LEU A 40 15.67 -14.55 7.07
CA LEU A 40 16.61 -14.07 6.06
C LEU A 40 18.06 -14.20 6.52
N SER A 41 18.89 -14.74 5.63
CA SER A 41 20.33 -14.81 5.87
C SER A 41 20.96 -13.42 5.84
N PHE A 42 22.05 -13.24 6.57
CA PHE A 42 22.88 -12.03 6.51
C PHE A 42 23.27 -11.66 5.06
N GLY A 43 23.53 -12.66 4.22
CA GLY A 43 23.87 -12.45 2.81
C GLY A 43 22.75 -11.76 2.03
N ALA A 44 21.49 -12.14 2.26
CA ALA A 44 20.35 -11.50 1.60
C ALA A 44 20.22 -10.01 2.00
N TRP A 45 20.41 -9.70 3.28
CA TRP A 45 20.47 -8.31 3.76
C TRP A 45 21.59 -7.50 3.09
N ALA A 46 22.79 -8.08 3.02
CA ALA A 46 23.96 -7.43 2.42
C ALA A 46 23.77 -7.21 0.92
N ASP A 47 23.21 -8.19 0.20
CA ASP A 47 22.94 -8.10 -1.23
C ASP A 47 21.93 -7.01 -1.55
N VAL A 48 20.86 -6.89 -0.76
CA VAL A 48 19.86 -5.82 -0.93
C VAL A 48 20.49 -4.45 -0.66
N LEU A 49 21.26 -4.33 0.42
CA LEU A 49 21.94 -3.08 0.75
C LEU A 49 22.91 -2.67 -0.36
N LEU A 50 23.63 -3.62 -0.96
CA LEU A 50 24.54 -3.38 -2.08
C LEU A 50 23.81 -3.00 -3.38
N GLN A 51 22.59 -3.52 -3.59
CA GLN A 51 21.76 -3.15 -4.74
C GLN A 51 21.19 -1.74 -4.60
N LEU A 52 20.68 -1.39 -3.42
CA LEU A 52 20.06 -0.09 -3.15
C LEU A 52 21.08 1.02 -2.98
N LYS A 53 22.25 0.70 -2.39
CA LYS A 53 23.31 1.67 -2.05
C LYS A 53 22.75 2.91 -1.33
N PRO A 54 22.01 2.73 -0.22
CA PRO A 54 21.38 3.85 0.48
C PRO A 54 22.42 4.72 1.16
N ASP A 55 22.08 6.00 1.34
CA ASP A 55 22.97 6.91 2.04
C ASP A 55 22.98 6.58 3.54
N VAL A 56 24.14 6.76 4.16
CA VAL A 56 24.39 6.35 5.54
C VAL A 56 24.37 7.56 6.45
N TRP A 57 23.49 7.56 7.44
CA TRP A 57 23.40 8.62 8.43
C TRP A 57 24.23 8.28 9.66
N VAL A 58 25.09 9.21 10.09
CA VAL A 58 25.95 9.07 11.26
C VAL A 58 25.65 10.19 12.26
N ALA A 59 25.27 9.83 13.48
CA ALA A 59 25.05 10.76 14.58
C ALA A 59 25.79 10.27 15.83
N GLY A 60 26.96 10.86 16.11
CA GLY A 60 27.85 10.35 17.15
C GLY A 60 28.35 8.95 16.80
N ASP A 61 28.08 7.98 17.68
CA ASP A 61 28.41 6.56 17.46
C ASP A 61 27.29 5.78 16.76
N ALA A 62 26.11 6.40 16.55
CA ALA A 62 25.00 5.76 15.87
C ALA A 62 25.14 5.86 14.35
N VAL A 63 24.90 4.74 13.67
CA VAL A 63 24.88 4.64 12.22
C VAL A 63 23.56 4.00 11.80
N TYR A 64 22.81 4.66 10.94
CA TYR A 64 21.44 4.27 10.59
C TYR A 64 21.08 4.65 9.15
N LEU A 65 19.93 4.16 8.69
CA LEU A 65 19.27 4.61 7.45
C LEU A 65 18.17 5.58 7.82
N ASP A 66 17.89 6.55 6.96
CA ASP A 66 16.64 7.29 7.11
C ASP A 66 15.42 6.40 6.82
N ASP A 67 14.24 6.93 7.16
CA ASP A 67 13.00 6.19 7.05
C ASP A 67 12.68 5.77 5.61
N GLU A 68 13.04 6.59 4.61
CA GLU A 68 12.78 6.30 3.19
C GLU A 68 13.66 5.16 2.69
N ASP A 69 14.97 5.19 3.01
CA ASP A 69 15.90 4.12 2.65
C ASP A 69 15.61 2.82 3.40
N LEU A 70 15.21 2.90 4.67
CA LEU A 70 14.78 1.73 5.44
C LEU A 70 13.50 1.11 4.85
N GLN A 71 12.58 1.95 4.36
CA GLN A 71 11.36 1.49 3.70
C GLN A 71 11.66 0.83 2.34
N HIS A 72 12.55 1.40 1.53
CA HIS A 72 12.99 0.80 0.27
C HIS A 72 13.69 -0.55 0.51
N LEU A 73 14.54 -0.64 1.54
CA LEU A 73 15.16 -1.88 1.99
C LEU A 73 14.10 -2.93 2.34
N THR A 74 13.13 -2.55 3.17
CA THR A 74 12.03 -3.41 3.62
C THR A 74 11.22 -3.96 2.45
N GLN A 75 10.86 -3.11 1.48
CA GLN A 75 10.12 -3.53 0.29
C GLN A 75 10.94 -4.49 -0.59
N ARG A 76 12.24 -4.24 -0.72
CA ARG A 76 13.12 -5.08 -1.54
C ARG A 76 13.36 -6.45 -0.91
N LEU A 77 13.46 -6.50 0.42
CA LEU A 77 13.54 -7.76 1.18
C LEU A 77 12.23 -8.53 1.09
N ALA A 78 11.08 -7.86 1.19
CA ALA A 78 9.76 -8.48 1.06
C ALA A 78 9.52 -9.14 -0.32
N ALA A 79 10.28 -8.77 -1.34
CA ALA A 79 10.21 -9.37 -2.67
C ALA A 79 10.99 -10.69 -2.81
N PHE A 80 11.72 -11.15 -1.79
CA PHE A 80 12.44 -12.44 -1.83
C PHE A 80 11.45 -13.61 -1.76
N SER A 81 11.55 -14.52 -2.72
CA SER A 81 10.69 -15.71 -2.81
C SER A 81 10.89 -16.73 -1.68
N GLU A 82 11.95 -16.58 -0.89
CA GLU A 82 12.31 -17.47 0.23
C GLU A 82 11.62 -17.08 1.54
N LEU A 83 10.87 -15.96 1.55
CA LEU A 83 10.16 -15.51 2.74
C LEU A 83 8.85 -16.30 2.93
N PRO A 84 8.54 -16.71 4.18
CA PRO A 84 7.17 -17.07 4.51
C PRO A 84 6.25 -15.87 4.26
N GLU A 85 4.95 -16.13 4.09
CA GLU A 85 3.96 -15.07 3.95
C GLU A 85 4.09 -14.08 5.11
N LEU A 86 4.40 -12.82 4.77
CA LEU A 86 4.66 -11.76 5.75
C LEU A 86 3.36 -11.37 6.44
N ASP A 87 3.34 -11.38 7.77
CA ASP A 87 2.24 -10.89 8.59
C ASP A 87 2.72 -9.71 9.46
N PRO A 88 2.32 -8.46 9.18
CA PRO A 88 1.44 -8.02 8.09
C PRO A 88 2.14 -7.98 6.72
N PRO A 89 1.40 -8.10 5.60
CA PRO A 89 1.98 -8.07 4.27
C PRO A 89 2.60 -6.69 3.98
N ILE A 90 3.89 -6.68 3.63
CA ILE A 90 4.59 -5.47 3.19
C ILE A 90 4.17 -5.17 1.75
N SER A 91 3.14 -4.34 1.59
CA SER A 91 2.79 -3.77 0.29
C SER A 91 3.69 -2.56 0.04
N PRO A 92 4.36 -2.44 -1.13
CA PRO A 92 5.09 -1.21 -1.46
C PRO A 92 4.13 -0.01 -1.45
N ASP A 93 4.60 1.18 -1.07
CA ASP A 93 3.75 2.38 -0.95
C ASP A 93 2.97 2.72 -2.22
N ARG A 94 3.55 2.39 -3.37
CA ARG A 94 2.88 2.50 -4.66
C ARG A 94 1.67 1.57 -4.76
N ALA A 95 1.75 0.37 -4.22
CA ALA A 95 0.62 -0.55 -4.13
C ALA A 95 -0.43 -0.02 -3.15
N ALA A 96 -0.05 0.48 -1.97
CA ALA A 96 -0.99 1.12 -1.04
C ALA A 96 -1.72 2.33 -1.67
N TYR A 97 -1.00 3.18 -2.42
CA TYR A 97 -1.59 4.27 -3.20
C TYR A 97 -2.55 3.75 -4.28
N VAL A 98 -2.17 2.71 -5.03
CA VAL A 98 -3.01 2.11 -6.07
C VAL A 98 -4.27 1.49 -5.45
N PHE A 99 -4.16 0.76 -4.33
CA PHE A 99 -5.30 0.17 -3.64
C PHE A 99 -6.24 1.25 -3.10
N LYS A 100 -5.71 2.29 -2.45
CA LYS A 100 -6.50 3.45 -2.03
C LYS A 100 -7.22 4.11 -3.21
N ARG A 101 -6.55 4.25 -4.35
CA ARG A 101 -7.13 4.87 -5.54
C ARG A 101 -8.24 4.01 -6.16
N LEU A 102 -8.03 2.70 -6.24
CA LEU A 102 -9.06 1.75 -6.71
C LEU A 102 -10.27 1.71 -5.77
N PHE A 103 -10.03 1.71 -4.45
CA PHE A 103 -11.08 1.78 -3.45
C PHE A 103 -11.90 3.08 -3.55
N ASN A 104 -11.24 4.22 -3.76
CA ASN A 104 -11.93 5.49 -4.02
C ASN A 104 -12.76 5.45 -5.31
N TYR A 105 -12.28 4.81 -6.38
CA TYR A 105 -13.04 4.68 -7.62
C TYR A 105 -14.25 3.76 -7.49
N GLN A 106 -14.17 2.69 -6.69
CA GLN A 106 -15.33 1.87 -6.35
C GLN A 106 -16.38 2.69 -5.61
N ASP A 107 -15.94 3.48 -4.64
CA ASP A 107 -16.78 4.39 -3.88
C ASP A 107 -17.47 5.45 -4.76
N GLU A 108 -16.74 6.09 -5.67
CA GLU A 108 -17.31 7.02 -6.67
C GLU A 108 -18.28 6.31 -7.62
N ALA A 109 -17.98 5.08 -8.03
CA ALA A 109 -18.85 4.30 -8.89
C ALA A 109 -20.14 3.88 -8.19
N LEU A 110 -20.11 3.56 -6.90
CA LEU A 110 -21.29 3.30 -6.08
C LEU A 110 -22.19 4.52 -5.99
N GLU A 111 -21.60 5.71 -5.80
CA GLU A 111 -22.34 6.98 -5.79
C GLU A 111 -22.95 7.33 -7.15
N ALA A 112 -22.37 6.84 -8.26
CA ALA A 112 -22.91 7.05 -9.60
C ALA A 112 -24.09 6.10 -9.94
N LEU A 113 -24.29 5.00 -9.20
CA LEU A 113 -25.36 4.03 -9.51
C LEU A 113 -26.78 4.64 -9.48
N PRO A 114 -27.16 5.49 -8.50
CA PRO A 114 -28.47 6.17 -8.51
C PRO A 114 -28.66 7.09 -9.73
N ASP A 115 -27.63 7.82 -10.13
CA ASP A 115 -27.69 8.70 -11.32
C ASP A 115 -27.84 7.89 -12.60
N MET A 116 -27.17 6.74 -12.67
CA MET A 116 -27.35 5.78 -13.76
C MET A 116 -28.75 5.16 -13.76
N ALA A 117 -29.35 4.94 -12.59
CA ALA A 117 -30.70 4.39 -12.47
C ALA A 117 -31.77 5.40 -12.92
N ALA A 118 -31.54 6.69 -12.71
CA ALA A 118 -32.43 7.76 -13.16
C ALA A 118 -32.52 7.84 -14.70
N ASN A 119 -31.46 7.47 -15.42
CA ASN A 119 -31.49 7.35 -16.88
C ASN A 119 -30.60 6.19 -17.38
N PRO A 120 -31.13 4.96 -17.39
CA PRO A 120 -30.34 3.76 -17.68
C PRO A 120 -29.77 3.71 -19.09
N LEU A 121 -30.35 4.44 -20.06
CA LEU A 121 -29.94 4.45 -21.46
C LEU A 121 -29.03 5.62 -21.84
N ALA A 122 -28.77 6.56 -20.93
CA ALA A 122 -27.92 7.73 -21.20
C ALA A 122 -26.46 7.39 -21.52
N TYR A 123 -25.98 6.24 -21.02
CA TYR A 123 -24.59 5.84 -21.12
C TYR A 123 -24.40 4.71 -22.14
N GLY A 124 -23.37 4.84 -22.98
CA GLY A 124 -22.95 3.78 -23.89
C GLY A 124 -22.51 2.52 -23.12
N SER A 125 -22.58 1.35 -23.77
CA SER A 125 -22.33 0.04 -23.14
C SER A 125 -20.96 -0.06 -22.44
N ARG A 126 -19.92 0.57 -23.00
CA ARG A 126 -18.57 0.57 -22.39
C ARG A 126 -18.52 1.36 -21.09
N VAL A 127 -19.13 2.54 -21.05
CA VAL A 127 -19.19 3.38 -19.83
C VAL A 127 -20.03 2.68 -18.77
N PHE A 128 -21.18 2.14 -19.17
CA PHE A 128 -22.04 1.35 -18.28
C PHE A 128 -21.29 0.17 -17.65
N THR A 129 -20.58 -0.62 -18.46
CA THR A 129 -19.78 -1.76 -17.99
C THR A 129 -18.66 -1.33 -17.05
N LEU A 130 -17.94 -0.26 -17.38
CA LEU A 130 -16.85 0.24 -16.56
C LEU A 130 -17.35 0.65 -15.16
N VAL A 131 -18.39 1.49 -15.09
CA VAL A 131 -18.91 1.99 -13.82
C VAL A 131 -19.51 0.86 -12.99
N THR A 132 -20.31 -0.02 -13.59
CA THR A 132 -20.87 -1.17 -12.87
C THR A 132 -19.80 -2.12 -12.36
N ASN A 133 -18.75 -2.41 -13.13
CA ASN A 133 -17.64 -3.25 -12.68
C ASN A 133 -16.84 -2.58 -11.54
N LEU A 134 -16.62 -1.26 -11.61
CA LEU A 134 -15.97 -0.52 -10.53
C LEU A 134 -16.82 -0.55 -9.25
N ALA A 135 -18.14 -0.38 -9.36
CA ALA A 135 -19.05 -0.40 -8.22
C ALA A 135 -19.13 -1.79 -7.55
N LEU A 136 -19.06 -2.87 -8.34
CA LEU A 136 -18.96 -4.23 -7.81
C LEU A 136 -17.65 -4.47 -7.04
N GLY A 137 -16.62 -3.68 -7.32
CA GLY A 137 -15.35 -3.72 -6.62
C GLY A 137 -14.53 -4.97 -6.91
N ASN A 138 -13.50 -5.15 -6.10
CA ASN A 138 -12.63 -6.31 -6.11
C ASN A 138 -12.27 -6.66 -4.66
N SER A 139 -12.63 -7.85 -4.20
CA SER A 139 -12.41 -8.28 -2.81
C SER A 139 -10.94 -8.22 -2.40
N VAL A 140 -10.02 -8.45 -3.32
CA VAL A 140 -8.56 -8.34 -3.07
C VAL A 140 -8.17 -6.89 -2.80
N VAL A 141 -8.79 -5.92 -3.49
CA VAL A 141 -8.54 -4.48 -3.25
C VAL A 141 -9.08 -4.07 -1.89
N ASP A 142 -10.26 -4.56 -1.51
CA ASP A 142 -10.86 -4.30 -0.19
C ASP A 142 -9.98 -4.87 0.94
N GLU A 143 -9.59 -6.14 0.84
CA GLU A 143 -8.71 -6.81 1.82
C GLU A 143 -7.37 -6.07 1.96
N LEU A 144 -6.70 -5.74 0.85
CA LEU A 144 -5.42 -5.05 0.87
C LEU A 144 -5.53 -3.59 1.33
N PHE A 145 -6.63 -2.91 1.01
CA PHE A 145 -6.90 -1.57 1.55
C PHE A 145 -7.03 -1.61 3.07
N HIS A 146 -7.81 -2.55 3.62
CA HIS A 146 -7.96 -2.70 5.07
C HIS A 146 -6.67 -3.16 5.77
N ALA A 147 -5.86 -4.00 5.12
CA ALA A 147 -4.56 -4.40 5.64
C ALA A 147 -3.55 -3.24 5.68
N THR A 148 -3.61 -2.31 4.72
CA THR A 148 -2.64 -1.22 4.58
C THR A 148 -3.08 0.11 5.22
N HIS A 149 -4.37 0.28 5.52
CA HIS A 149 -4.92 1.53 6.07
C HIS A 149 -5.58 1.33 7.43
N ARG A 150 -4.81 1.39 8.53
CA ARG A 150 -5.33 1.52 9.91
C ARG A 150 -5.52 3.00 10.27
N GLY A 151 -6.69 3.56 9.96
CA GLY A 151 -7.09 4.91 10.37
C GLY A 151 -8.61 5.07 10.43
N PRO A 152 -9.16 6.03 11.20
CA PRO A 152 -10.60 6.21 11.34
C PRO A 152 -11.23 6.50 9.98
N GLN A 153 -12.10 5.59 9.53
CA GLN A 153 -12.79 5.69 8.25
C GLN A 153 -14.07 6.48 8.42
N GLY A 154 -14.19 7.60 7.70
CA GLY A 154 -15.45 8.31 7.56
C GLY A 154 -15.27 9.71 6.99
N ARG A 155 -15.69 9.91 5.73
CA ARG A 155 -16.08 11.26 5.30
C ARG A 155 -17.44 11.56 5.93
N PRO A 156 -17.60 12.64 6.71
CA PRO A 156 -18.88 12.97 7.31
C PRO A 156 -19.92 13.27 6.21
N GLY A 157 -21.10 12.64 6.31
CA GLY A 157 -22.26 12.91 5.44
C GLY A 157 -22.49 11.94 4.28
N ARG A 158 -21.71 10.86 4.15
CA ARG A 158 -21.88 9.83 3.10
C ARG A 158 -22.76 8.68 3.61
N VAL A 159 -23.49 8.01 2.70
CA VAL A 159 -24.09 6.68 2.99
C VAL A 159 -22.99 5.77 3.51
N ASP A 160 -23.30 4.93 4.51
CA ASP A 160 -22.35 3.96 5.05
C ASP A 160 -21.74 3.16 3.88
N PRO A 161 -20.43 3.33 3.60
CA PRO A 161 -19.78 2.68 2.47
C PRO A 161 -19.88 1.16 2.53
N ALA A 162 -19.96 0.59 3.73
CA ALA A 162 -20.15 -0.85 3.91
C ALA A 162 -21.54 -1.30 3.44
N LEU A 163 -22.59 -0.54 3.73
CA LEU A 163 -23.95 -0.84 3.29
C LEU A 163 -24.12 -0.67 1.78
N ALA A 164 -23.49 0.37 1.20
CA ALA A 164 -23.48 0.57 -0.25
C ALA A 164 -22.81 -0.60 -0.99
N ARG A 165 -21.68 -1.10 -0.47
CA ARG A 165 -20.99 -2.28 -1.04
C ARG A 165 -21.81 -3.55 -0.90
N ALA A 166 -22.46 -3.76 0.25
CA ALA A 166 -23.30 -4.93 0.49
C ALA A 166 -24.49 -5.02 -0.49
N THR A 167 -24.98 -3.87 -0.98
CA THR A 167 -26.14 -3.77 -1.87
C THR A 167 -25.78 -3.57 -3.34
N ALA A 168 -24.48 -3.38 -3.67
CA ALA A 168 -23.99 -3.07 -5.02
C ALA A 168 -24.40 -4.12 -6.07
N HIS A 169 -24.30 -5.41 -5.72
CA HIS A 169 -24.69 -6.51 -6.61
C HIS A 169 -26.17 -6.47 -6.99
N GLU A 170 -27.05 -6.10 -6.06
CA GLU A 170 -28.47 -5.97 -6.30
C GLU A 170 -28.77 -4.75 -7.17
N GLN A 171 -28.17 -3.60 -6.83
CA GLN A 171 -28.34 -2.37 -7.61
C GLN A 171 -27.88 -2.53 -9.06
N VAL A 172 -26.71 -3.14 -9.30
CA VAL A 172 -26.21 -3.42 -10.65
C VAL A 172 -27.14 -4.39 -11.41
N ARG A 173 -27.72 -5.37 -10.72
CA ARG A 173 -28.68 -6.30 -11.33
C ARG A 173 -29.94 -5.58 -11.79
N GLU A 174 -30.52 -4.73 -10.95
CA GLU A 174 -31.69 -3.92 -11.30
C GLU A 174 -31.39 -2.96 -12.46
N LEU A 175 -30.22 -2.33 -12.46
CA LEU A 175 -29.77 -1.48 -13.57
C LEU A 175 -29.68 -2.23 -14.91
N ARG A 176 -29.11 -3.43 -14.91
CA ARG A 176 -29.04 -4.29 -16.11
C ARG A 176 -30.42 -4.71 -16.59
N ARG A 177 -31.34 -5.00 -15.67
CA ARG A 177 -32.75 -5.27 -15.99
C ARG A 177 -33.42 -4.05 -16.62
N ALA A 178 -33.21 -2.86 -16.06
CA ALA A 178 -33.77 -1.61 -16.59
C ALA A 178 -33.27 -1.27 -18.01
N ARG A 179 -32.08 -1.74 -18.39
CA ARG A 179 -31.55 -1.63 -19.77
C ARG A 179 -32.03 -2.73 -20.72
N GLY A 180 -32.78 -3.72 -20.24
CA GLY A 180 -33.19 -4.87 -21.04
C GLY A 180 -32.06 -5.87 -21.31
N GLU A 181 -30.94 -5.79 -20.59
CA GLU A 181 -29.79 -6.70 -20.76
C GLU A 181 -30.02 -8.08 -20.10
N MET A 182 -31.07 -8.22 -19.29
CA MET A 182 -31.46 -9.44 -18.58
C MET A 182 -32.76 -10.03 -19.14
N GLY A 183 -32.84 -10.17 -20.47
CA GLY A 183 -34.01 -10.69 -21.18
C GLY A 183 -33.67 -11.89 -22.09
N TYR A 184 -33.89 -13.11 -21.56
CA TYR A 184 -34.55 -14.30 -22.15
C TYR A 184 -34.20 -15.50 -21.25
N SER A 185 -35.17 -15.91 -20.44
CA SER A 185 -35.33 -17.31 -20.00
C SER A 185 -36.49 -17.91 -20.77
#